data_AF-A0A973HI29-F1
#
_entry.id   AF-A0A973HI29-F1
#
_cell.length_a   1.000
_cell.length_b   1.000
_cell.length_c   1.000
_cell.angle_alpha   90.00
_cell.angle_beta   90.00
_cell.angle_gamma   90.00
#
_symmetry.space_group_name_H-M   'P 1'
#
loop_
_entity.id
_entity.type
_entity.pdbx_description
1 polymer ?
#
loop_
_entity_poly.entity_id
_entity_poly.type
_entity_poly.pdbx_seq_one_letter_code
_entity_poly.pdbx_strand_id
1 'polypeptide(L)'
;EAGNIDFASMLTTNDFVGLLSKSNILALIVMSIIAGIAIGQSGESGKKIADLLNSLNDVIMKVVSIIMVGAPVGLGAYFASTMASQDPELLVTFARAIGLFFAATAIYFVVGSTFYSWIGGGTNAVRAFWKNAFEPSATALGTCSSLGTLPVNIRAAKNMGIKDDIVDICMPLLANLNKGGVAMIAALKIVFIYAVLGLEFTPEVFFITIVISVLSAIIVGGVPGGAFLGEIFIVTSLGLPIECIPILVVIGAITDAPATMINVINDLNAAQIVERFMNKGKKIKTESKTNFQQA
;
A
#
# COMPACT_ATOMS: atom_id res chain seq x y z
N GLU A 1 -7.14 -10.39 30.37
CA GLU A 1 -6.58 -9.02 30.28
C GLU A 1 -6.04 -8.77 28.87
N ALA A 2 -6.92 -8.83 27.87
CA ALA A 2 -6.61 -8.47 26.49
C ALA A 2 -7.30 -7.12 26.25
N GLY A 3 -6.55 -6.09 25.84
CA GLY A 3 -7.14 -4.82 25.44
C GLY A 3 -6.56 -3.55 26.06
N ASN A 4 -5.56 -3.62 26.95
CA ASN A 4 -4.87 -2.40 27.37
C ASN A 4 -3.70 -2.13 26.41
N ILE A 5 -3.98 -1.38 25.35
CA ILE A 5 -3.00 -0.95 24.36
C ILE A 5 -2.16 0.17 25.00
N ASP A 6 -0.95 -0.15 25.47
CA ASP A 6 0.01 0.88 25.87
C ASP A 6 0.64 1.51 24.62
N PHE A 7 0.10 2.65 24.22
CA PHE A 7 0.55 3.41 23.06
C PHE A 7 2.03 3.79 23.13
N ALA A 8 2.61 3.93 24.34
CA ALA A 8 4.04 4.19 24.49
C ALA A 8 4.90 2.96 24.15
N SER A 9 4.44 1.76 24.50
CA SER A 9 5.08 0.49 24.12
C SER A 9 4.97 0.17 22.62
N MET A 10 4.00 0.78 21.94
CA MET A 10 3.82 0.67 20.50
C MET A 10 4.83 1.51 19.70
N LEU A 11 5.25 2.65 20.25
CA LEU A 11 6.15 3.59 19.59
C LEU A 11 7.61 3.47 20.05
N THR A 12 7.84 2.82 21.19
CA THR A 12 9.17 2.73 21.82
C THR A 12 9.37 1.33 22.41
N THR A 13 10.62 0.96 22.67
CA THR A 13 10.99 -0.28 23.38
C THR A 13 11.94 0.08 24.52
N ASN A 14 11.91 -0.72 25.58
CA ASN A 14 12.77 -0.52 26.74
C ASN A 14 14.26 -0.68 26.42
N ASP A 15 14.58 -1.46 25.39
CA ASP A 15 15.96 -1.69 24.93
C ASP A 15 16.09 -1.64 23.41
N PHE A 16 17.23 -1.16 22.91
CA PHE A 16 17.53 -1.04 21.47
C PHE A 16 17.45 -2.39 20.74
N VAL A 17 17.95 -3.46 21.36
CA VAL A 17 17.85 -4.82 20.80
C VAL A 17 16.39 -5.26 20.68
N GLY A 18 15.53 -4.77 21.58
CA GLY A 18 14.09 -4.97 21.53
C GLY A 18 13.43 -4.40 20.26
N LEU A 19 14.05 -3.45 19.54
CA LEU A 19 13.55 -2.98 18.24
C LEU A 19 13.56 -4.10 17.20
N LEU A 20 14.52 -5.03 17.29
CA LEU A 20 14.63 -6.14 16.33
C LEU A 20 13.66 -7.28 16.64
N SER A 21 12.90 -7.19 17.74
CA SER A 21 11.89 -8.18 18.09
C SER A 21 10.63 -8.04 17.23
N LYS A 22 10.03 -9.17 16.86
CA LYS A 22 8.75 -9.23 16.13
C LYS A 22 7.62 -8.50 16.87
N SER A 23 7.69 -8.47 18.20
CA SER A 23 6.69 -7.81 19.06
C SER A 23 6.71 -6.29 18.98
N ASN A 24 7.81 -5.66 18.52
CA ASN A 24 7.99 -4.21 18.53
C ASN A 24 8.16 -3.63 17.12
N ILE A 25 7.49 -4.25 16.14
CA ILE A 25 7.68 -3.93 14.72
C ILE A 25 7.29 -2.47 14.38
N LEU A 26 6.32 -1.88 15.09
CA LEU A 26 5.91 -0.50 14.88
C LEU A 26 6.99 0.47 15.36
N ALA A 27 7.54 0.25 16.56
CA ALA A 27 8.69 1.00 17.07
C ALA A 27 9.89 0.89 16.11
N LEU A 28 10.13 -0.29 15.54
CA LEU A 28 11.16 -0.50 14.52
C LEU A 28 10.93 0.34 13.26
N ILE A 29 9.69 0.41 12.76
CA ILE A 29 9.35 1.22 11.57
C ILE A 29 9.56 2.70 11.86
N VAL A 30 9.06 3.21 12.98
CA VAL A 30 9.23 4.61 13.38
C VAL A 30 10.71 4.96 13.48
N MET A 31 11.50 4.11 14.15
CA MET A 31 12.95 4.28 14.23
C MET A 31 13.65 4.19 12.87
N SER A 32 13.19 3.31 11.98
CA SER A 32 13.74 3.17 10.61
C SER A 32 13.46 4.41 9.75
N ILE A 33 12.29 5.03 9.89
CA ILE A 33 11.95 6.29 9.20
C ILE A 33 12.86 7.42 9.71
N ILE A 34 13.01 7.56 11.03
CA ILE A 34 13.88 8.57 11.64
C ILE A 34 15.33 8.34 11.19
N ALA A 35 15.80 7.10 11.22
CA ALA A 35 17.14 6.73 10.75
C ALA A 35 17.32 7.03 9.25
N GLY A 36 16.33 6.72 8.42
CA GLY A 36 16.36 7.01 6.98
C GLY A 36 16.47 8.51 6.69
N ILE A 37 15.73 9.35 7.43
CA ILE A 37 15.82 10.81 7.33
C ILE A 37 17.22 11.28 7.76
N ALA A 38 17.74 10.79 8.87
CA ALA A 38 19.08 11.14 9.37
C ALA A 38 20.18 10.73 8.38
N ILE A 39 20.09 9.53 7.78
CA ILE A 39 21.00 9.05 6.73
C ILE A 39 20.96 10.01 5.53
N GLY A 40 19.76 10.40 5.06
CA GLY A 40 19.60 11.33 3.96
C GLY A 40 20.19 12.72 4.21
N GLN A 41 20.23 13.17 5.46
CA GLN A 41 20.83 14.44 5.87
C GLN A 41 22.35 14.38 6.12
N SER A 42 22.94 13.17 6.16
CA SER A 42 24.34 12.94 6.58
C SER A 42 25.37 12.99 5.44
N GLY A 43 25.00 13.51 4.26
CA GLY A 43 25.92 13.72 3.13
C GLY A 43 26.66 12.45 2.68
N GLU A 44 27.98 12.54 2.52
CA GLU A 44 28.80 11.45 1.99
C GLU A 44 28.85 10.21 2.89
N SER A 45 28.84 10.40 4.22
CA SER A 45 28.73 9.31 5.19
C SER A 45 27.37 8.62 5.11
N GLY A 46 26.30 9.40 4.95
CA GLY A 46 24.94 8.89 4.74
C GLY A 46 24.84 8.03 3.48
N LYS A 47 25.46 8.47 2.38
CA LYS A 47 25.49 7.73 1.10
C LYS A 47 26.05 6.31 1.25
N LYS A 48 27.16 6.14 1.97
CA LYS A 48 27.78 4.81 2.21
C LYS A 48 26.82 3.86 2.93
N ILE A 49 26.08 4.37 3.92
CA ILE A 49 25.10 3.58 4.66
C ILE A 49 23.89 3.25 3.78
N ALA A 50 23.39 4.22 3.01
CA ALA A 50 22.29 4.00 2.08
C ALA A 50 22.65 2.92 1.02
N ASP A 51 23.85 2.98 0.45
CA ASP A 51 24.33 2.00 -0.54
C ASP A 51 24.44 0.58 0.06
N LEU A 52 24.89 0.47 1.32
CA LEU A 52 24.92 -0.80 2.05
C LEU A 52 23.50 -1.34 2.29
N LEU A 53 22.57 -0.50 2.76
CA LEU A 53 21.19 -0.88 3.02
C LEU A 53 20.47 -1.31 1.74
N ASN A 54 20.70 -0.60 0.62
CA ASN A 54 20.17 -0.97 -0.69
C ASN A 54 20.73 -2.32 -1.15
N SER A 55 22.04 -2.54 -1.00
CA SER A 55 22.68 -3.82 -1.35
C SER A 55 22.15 -4.99 -0.50
N LEU A 56 21.92 -4.76 0.79
CA LEU A 56 21.29 -5.74 1.68
C LEU A 56 19.85 -6.04 1.25
N ASN A 57 19.07 -5.01 0.91
CA ASN A 57 17.72 -5.17 0.39
C ASN A 57 17.69 -6.01 -0.89
N ASP A 58 18.64 -5.81 -1.81
CA ASP A 58 18.76 -6.60 -3.04
C ASP A 58 19.05 -8.09 -2.75
N VAL A 59 19.88 -8.37 -1.75
CA VAL A 59 20.16 -9.75 -1.32
C VAL A 59 18.93 -10.39 -0.68
N ILE A 60 18.26 -9.68 0.23
CA ILE A 60 17.01 -10.14 0.86
C ILE A 60 15.96 -10.42 -0.22
N MET A 61 15.86 -9.56 -1.24
CA MET A 61 14.98 -9.75 -2.38
C MET A 61 15.19 -11.07 -3.12
N LYS A 62 16.45 -11.40 -3.37
CA LYS A 62 16.80 -12.66 -4.05
C LYS A 62 16.42 -13.86 -3.18
N VAL A 63 16.65 -13.78 -1.88
CA VAL A 63 16.22 -14.81 -0.93
C VAL A 63 14.69 -14.99 -0.96
N VAL A 64 13.94 -13.89 -0.89
CA VAL A 64 12.47 -13.90 -1.02
C VAL A 64 12.04 -14.53 -2.34
N SER A 65 12.67 -14.17 -3.45
CA SER A 65 12.36 -14.70 -4.77
C SER A 65 12.56 -16.22 -4.86
N ILE A 66 13.63 -16.74 -4.25
CA ILE A 66 13.90 -18.19 -4.17
C ILE A 66 12.80 -18.89 -3.37
N ILE A 67 12.41 -18.33 -2.22
CA ILE A 67 11.34 -18.88 -1.38
C ILE A 67 9.99 -18.88 -2.14
N MET A 68 9.71 -17.82 -2.90
CA MET A 68 8.48 -17.67 -3.67
C MET A 68 8.30 -18.72 -4.78
N VAL A 69 9.36 -19.39 -5.23
CA VAL A 69 9.24 -20.52 -6.17
C VAL A 69 8.48 -21.70 -5.52
N GLY A 70 8.72 -21.95 -4.23
CA GLY A 70 8.04 -23.01 -3.47
C GLY A 70 6.74 -22.57 -2.80
N ALA A 71 6.50 -21.26 -2.69
CA ALA A 71 5.35 -20.70 -2.01
C ALA A 71 3.98 -21.19 -2.55
N PRO A 72 3.74 -21.34 -3.87
CA PRO A 72 2.43 -21.79 -4.36
C PRO A 72 2.00 -23.16 -3.81
N VAL A 73 2.95 -24.09 -3.64
CA VAL A 73 2.68 -25.43 -3.10
C VAL A 73 2.47 -25.38 -1.60
N GLY A 74 3.36 -24.67 -0.88
CA GLY A 74 3.26 -24.54 0.58
C GLY A 74 2.00 -23.79 1.00
N LEU A 75 1.68 -22.69 0.31
CA LEU A 75 0.45 -21.94 0.52
C LEU A 75 -0.74 -22.80 0.14
N GLY A 76 -0.77 -23.44 -1.04
CA GLY A 76 -1.87 -24.31 -1.47
C GLY A 76 -2.19 -25.44 -0.49
N ALA A 77 -1.15 -26.12 0.04
CA ALA A 77 -1.31 -27.16 1.05
C ALA A 77 -1.80 -26.58 2.40
N TYR A 78 -1.29 -25.41 2.79
CA TYR A 78 -1.75 -24.70 3.97
C TYR A 78 -3.23 -24.29 3.85
N PHE A 79 -3.64 -23.74 2.69
CA PHE A 79 -5.03 -23.40 2.37
C PHE A 79 -5.91 -24.63 2.46
N ALA A 80 -5.53 -25.74 1.83
CA ALA A 80 -6.30 -26.97 1.83
C ALA A 80 -6.46 -27.56 3.25
N SER A 81 -5.38 -27.59 4.02
CA SER A 81 -5.38 -28.04 5.43
C SER A 81 -6.25 -27.16 6.33
N THR A 82 -6.13 -25.85 6.17
CA THR A 82 -6.93 -24.88 6.94
C THR A 82 -8.39 -24.97 6.54
N MET A 83 -8.74 -25.01 5.26
CA MET A 83 -10.13 -25.12 4.82
C MET A 83 -10.76 -26.48 5.20
N ALA A 84 -9.97 -27.56 5.25
CA ALA A 84 -10.43 -28.88 5.65
C ALA A 84 -10.69 -29.02 7.15
N SER A 85 -10.12 -28.13 7.98
CA SER A 85 -10.23 -28.17 9.44
C SER A 85 -11.24 -27.16 10.01
N GLN A 86 -11.92 -26.38 9.15
CA GLN A 86 -12.75 -25.25 9.57
C GLN A 86 -14.24 -25.50 9.34
N ASP A 87 -15.05 -24.96 10.24
CA ASP A 87 -16.50 -25.08 10.16
C ASP A 87 -17.06 -24.40 8.88
N PRO A 88 -18.13 -24.94 8.28
CA PRO A 88 -18.83 -24.32 7.14
C PRO A 88 -19.19 -22.84 7.35
N GLU A 89 -19.35 -22.42 8.60
CA GLU A 89 -19.64 -21.05 9.00
C GLU A 89 -18.46 -20.08 8.76
N LEU A 90 -17.22 -20.58 8.85
CA LEU A 90 -16.03 -19.79 8.50
C LEU A 90 -15.96 -19.52 6.99
N LEU A 91 -16.33 -20.51 6.16
CA LEU A 91 -16.38 -20.34 4.70
C LEU A 91 -17.37 -19.24 4.29
N VAL A 92 -18.52 -19.17 4.97
CA VAL A 92 -19.50 -18.09 4.76
C VAL A 92 -18.91 -16.73 5.15
N THR A 93 -18.18 -16.66 6.26
CA THR A 93 -17.51 -15.43 6.72
C THR A 93 -16.46 -14.96 5.73
N PHE A 94 -15.66 -15.89 5.18
CA PHE A 94 -14.73 -15.62 4.09
C PHE A 94 -15.42 -15.07 2.84
N ALA A 95 -16.46 -15.77 2.37
CA ALA A 95 -17.18 -15.38 1.17
C ALA A 95 -17.82 -13.98 1.32
N ARG A 96 -18.37 -13.67 2.49
CA ARG A 96 -18.92 -12.33 2.81
C ARG A 96 -17.83 -11.27 2.81
N ALA A 97 -16.69 -11.52 3.47
CA ALA A 97 -15.58 -10.57 3.52
C ALA A 97 -15.01 -10.28 2.13
N ILE A 98 -14.79 -11.33 1.33
CA ILE A 98 -14.32 -11.20 -0.05
C ILE A 98 -15.37 -10.46 -0.90
N GLY A 99 -16.64 -10.85 -0.82
CA GLY A 99 -17.72 -10.18 -1.56
C GLY A 99 -17.83 -8.69 -1.22
N LEU A 100 -17.74 -8.34 0.06
CA LEU A 100 -17.71 -6.96 0.53
C LEU A 100 -16.52 -6.20 -0.05
N PHE A 101 -15.32 -6.81 -0.05
CA PHE A 101 -14.13 -6.19 -0.60
C PHE A 101 -14.24 -5.91 -2.08
N PHE A 102 -14.73 -6.87 -2.87
CA PHE A 102 -14.92 -6.70 -4.31
C PHE A 102 -15.95 -5.59 -4.59
N ALA A 103 -17.06 -5.56 -3.85
CA ALA A 103 -18.05 -4.49 -3.98
C ALA A 103 -17.47 -3.12 -3.61
N ALA A 104 -16.81 -3.02 -2.45
CA ALA A 104 -16.19 -1.77 -1.99
C ALA A 104 -15.12 -1.27 -2.97
N THR A 105 -14.31 -2.19 -3.51
CA THR A 105 -13.26 -1.87 -4.48
C THR A 105 -13.84 -1.42 -5.81
N ALA A 106 -14.91 -2.07 -6.30
CA ALA A 106 -15.61 -1.63 -7.51
C ALA A 106 -16.24 -0.24 -7.34
N ILE A 107 -16.89 0.01 -6.19
CA ILE A 107 -17.46 1.32 -5.86
C ILE A 107 -16.36 2.38 -5.79
N TYR A 108 -15.26 2.09 -5.09
CA TYR A 108 -14.14 3.01 -4.98
C TYR A 108 -13.46 3.26 -6.33
N PHE A 109 -13.30 2.22 -7.16
CA PHE A 109 -12.77 2.35 -8.51
C PHE A 109 -13.59 3.35 -9.34
N VAL A 110 -14.92 3.27 -9.29
CA VAL A 110 -15.77 4.19 -10.04
C VAL A 110 -15.85 5.57 -9.39
N VAL A 111 -16.25 5.63 -8.12
CA VAL A 111 -16.54 6.89 -7.41
C VAL A 111 -15.26 7.62 -7.07
N GLY A 112 -14.30 6.92 -6.46
CA GLY A 112 -13.02 7.47 -6.05
C GLY A 112 -12.23 7.97 -7.25
N SER A 113 -12.07 7.17 -8.30
CA SER A 113 -11.31 7.61 -9.48
C SER A 113 -11.95 8.79 -10.20
N THR A 114 -13.28 8.77 -10.34
CA THR A 114 -14.00 9.91 -10.92
C THR A 114 -13.80 11.18 -10.09
N PHE A 115 -13.88 11.06 -8.77
CA PHE A 115 -13.70 12.18 -7.87
C PHE A 115 -12.26 12.74 -7.90
N TYR A 116 -11.24 11.88 -7.81
CA TYR A 116 -9.85 12.32 -7.83
C TYR A 116 -9.43 12.86 -9.20
N SER A 117 -9.86 12.24 -10.29
CA SER A 117 -9.68 12.79 -11.63
C SER A 117 -10.35 14.16 -11.79
N TRP A 118 -11.54 14.36 -11.22
CA TRP A 118 -12.21 15.66 -11.22
C TRP A 118 -11.42 16.71 -10.44
N ILE A 119 -10.78 16.35 -9.32
CA ILE A 119 -9.80 17.21 -8.64
C ILE A 119 -8.58 17.47 -9.53
N GLY A 120 -8.15 16.53 -10.36
CA GLY A 120 -7.03 16.69 -11.30
C GLY A 120 -7.25 17.69 -12.43
N GLY A 121 -8.49 17.91 -12.87
CA GLY A 121 -8.72 18.86 -13.99
C GLY A 121 -10.16 19.00 -14.43
N GLY A 122 -11.11 18.72 -13.54
CA GLY A 122 -12.54 18.76 -13.83
C GLY A 122 -12.99 17.65 -14.78
N THR A 123 -14.06 17.91 -15.52
CA THR A 123 -14.70 16.92 -16.41
C THR A 123 -13.79 16.43 -17.54
N ASN A 124 -12.87 17.28 -18.03
CA ASN A 124 -11.92 16.89 -19.06
C ASN A 124 -10.91 15.86 -18.55
N ALA A 125 -10.41 16.02 -17.31
CA ALA A 125 -9.52 15.06 -16.68
C ALA A 125 -10.23 13.72 -16.40
N VAL A 126 -11.50 13.75 -15.96
CA VAL A 126 -12.33 12.53 -15.81
C VAL A 126 -12.49 11.80 -17.13
N ARG A 127 -12.79 12.51 -18.23
CA ARG A 127 -12.92 11.89 -19.56
C ARG A 127 -11.59 11.29 -20.03
N ALA A 128 -10.48 12.01 -19.82
CA ALA A 128 -9.15 11.52 -20.17
C ALA A 128 -8.79 10.25 -19.38
N PHE A 129 -9.09 10.22 -18.08
CA PHE A 129 -8.88 9.05 -17.23
C PHE A 129 -9.67 7.85 -17.75
N TRP A 130 -11.00 7.93 -17.87
CA TRP A 130 -11.82 6.79 -18.27
C TRP A 130 -11.54 6.29 -19.68
N LYS A 131 -11.04 7.14 -20.58
CA LYS A 131 -10.59 6.73 -21.91
C LYS A 131 -9.32 5.88 -21.89
N ASN A 132 -8.45 6.05 -20.89
CA ASN A 132 -7.12 5.45 -20.84
C ASN A 132 -6.92 4.45 -19.67
N ALA A 133 -7.84 4.39 -18.71
CA ALA A 133 -7.69 3.56 -17.51
C ALA A 133 -7.88 2.05 -17.76
N PHE A 134 -8.54 1.64 -18.84
CA PHE A 134 -8.86 0.23 -19.09
C PHE A 134 -7.62 -0.66 -19.23
N GLU A 135 -6.66 -0.27 -20.08
CA GLU A 135 -5.47 -1.08 -20.36
C GLU A 135 -4.58 -1.26 -19.09
N PRO A 136 -4.26 -0.21 -18.31
CA PRO A 136 -3.60 -0.38 -17.02
C PRO A 136 -4.41 -1.22 -16.03
N SER A 137 -5.74 -1.04 -15.97
CA SER A 137 -6.59 -1.78 -15.04
C SER A 137 -6.57 -3.29 -15.32
N ALA A 138 -6.78 -3.66 -16.59
CA ALA A 138 -6.76 -5.06 -17.02
C ALA A 138 -5.38 -5.70 -16.80
N THR A 139 -4.31 -4.96 -17.10
CA THR A 139 -2.94 -5.42 -16.88
C THR A 139 -2.65 -5.64 -15.39
N ALA A 140 -3.06 -4.71 -14.53
CA ALA A 140 -2.89 -4.81 -13.09
C ALA A 140 -3.66 -5.98 -12.48
N LEU A 141 -4.90 -6.20 -12.94
CA LEU A 141 -5.72 -7.35 -12.53
C LEU A 141 -5.10 -8.68 -12.96
N GLY A 142 -4.50 -8.75 -14.15
CA GLY A 142 -3.91 -9.98 -14.66
C GLY A 142 -2.52 -10.30 -14.10
N THR A 143 -1.73 -9.27 -13.78
CA THR A 143 -0.34 -9.43 -13.33
C THR A 143 -0.16 -9.40 -11.81
N CYS A 144 -1.13 -8.84 -11.08
CA CYS A 144 -1.01 -8.53 -9.65
C CYS A 144 0.29 -7.76 -9.31
N SER A 145 0.80 -6.95 -10.24
CA SER A 145 2.03 -6.19 -10.05
C SER A 145 1.92 -4.74 -10.49
N SER A 146 2.08 -3.80 -9.55
CA SER A 146 2.13 -2.36 -9.85
C SER A 146 3.34 -2.02 -10.73
N LEU A 147 4.52 -2.56 -10.40
CA LEU A 147 5.75 -2.34 -11.18
C LEU A 147 5.68 -3.04 -12.54
N GLY A 148 5.10 -4.24 -12.59
CA GLY A 148 4.85 -4.94 -13.86
C GLY A 148 3.89 -4.20 -14.78
N THR A 149 3.00 -3.39 -14.21
CA THR A 149 2.03 -2.57 -14.96
C THR A 149 2.57 -1.17 -15.29
N LEU A 150 3.68 -0.74 -14.68
CA LEU A 150 4.23 0.62 -14.80
C LEU A 150 4.42 1.10 -16.24
N PRO A 151 4.95 0.31 -17.20
CA PRO A 151 5.12 0.78 -18.59
C PRO A 151 3.79 1.13 -19.27
N VAL A 152 2.76 0.31 -19.03
CA VAL A 152 1.40 0.54 -19.54
C VAL A 152 0.79 1.77 -18.87
N ASN A 153 1.02 1.93 -17.56
CA ASN A 153 0.51 3.06 -16.80
C ASN A 153 1.13 4.39 -17.23
N ILE A 154 2.44 4.43 -17.50
CA ILE A 154 3.14 5.60 -18.06
C ILE A 154 2.55 5.99 -19.41
N ARG A 155 2.33 5.03 -20.31
CA ARG A 155 1.70 5.28 -21.60
C ARG A 155 0.29 5.85 -21.45
N ALA A 156 -0.52 5.29 -20.54
CA ALA A 156 -1.86 5.82 -20.25
C ALA A 156 -1.80 7.26 -19.72
N ALA A 157 -0.88 7.57 -18.81
CA ALA A 157 -0.68 8.92 -18.28
C ALA A 157 -0.31 9.93 -19.39
N LYS A 158 0.57 9.56 -20.32
CA LYS A 158 0.92 10.40 -21.49
C LYS A 158 -0.29 10.60 -22.42
N ASN A 159 -1.07 9.55 -22.68
CA ASN A 159 -2.30 9.63 -23.47
C ASN A 159 -3.42 10.44 -22.79
N MET A 160 -3.36 10.62 -21.48
CA MET A 160 -4.25 11.52 -20.73
C MET A 160 -3.88 12.99 -20.89
N GLY A 161 -2.75 13.29 -21.54
CA GLY A 161 -2.25 14.64 -21.79
C GLY A 161 -1.39 15.21 -20.66
N ILE A 162 -0.94 14.35 -19.74
CA ILE A 162 -0.04 14.76 -18.64
C ILE A 162 1.36 14.99 -19.20
N LYS A 163 2.00 16.10 -18.83
CA LYS A 163 3.36 16.44 -19.27
C LYS A 163 4.37 15.33 -18.99
N ASP A 164 5.20 15.01 -19.98
CA ASP A 164 6.22 13.96 -19.89
C ASP A 164 7.13 14.11 -18.67
N ASP A 165 7.63 15.31 -18.39
CA ASP A 165 8.46 15.59 -17.21
C ASP A 165 7.78 15.19 -15.88
N ILE A 166 6.45 15.36 -15.80
CA ILE A 166 5.67 14.98 -14.62
C ILE A 166 5.50 13.47 -14.59
N VAL A 167 5.15 12.84 -15.72
CA VAL A 167 4.95 11.41 -15.83
C VAL A 167 6.22 10.63 -15.48
N ASP A 168 7.35 11.00 -16.08
CA ASP A 168 8.61 10.27 -15.95
C ASP A 168 9.17 10.30 -14.52
N ILE A 169 8.83 11.33 -13.73
CA ILE A 169 9.23 11.45 -12.32
C ILE A 169 8.15 10.86 -11.39
N CYS A 170 6.88 11.22 -11.61
CA CYS A 170 5.81 10.88 -10.65
C CYS A 170 5.41 9.41 -10.73
N MET A 171 5.32 8.82 -11.92
CA MET A 171 4.80 7.46 -12.05
C MET A 171 5.68 6.41 -11.36
N PRO A 172 7.02 6.42 -11.50
CA PRO A 172 7.88 5.48 -10.77
C PRO A 172 7.83 5.66 -9.25
N LEU A 173 7.69 6.90 -8.80
CA LEU A 173 7.57 7.24 -7.37
C LEU A 173 6.24 6.74 -6.79
N LEU A 174 5.14 7.05 -7.47
CA LEU A 174 3.79 6.69 -7.06
C LEU A 174 3.59 5.16 -7.03
N ALA A 175 4.15 4.42 -8.00
CA ALA A 175 4.06 2.96 -8.04
C ALA A 175 4.61 2.25 -6.78
N ASN A 176 5.47 2.91 -6.01
CA ASN A 176 6.00 2.41 -4.73
C ASN A 176 5.25 3.00 -3.52
N LEU A 177 4.92 4.30 -3.54
CA LEU A 177 4.37 5.01 -2.38
C LEU A 177 2.83 4.98 -2.29
N ASN A 178 2.14 5.00 -3.43
CA ASN A 178 0.70 5.19 -3.50
C ASN A 178 -0.04 3.84 -3.45
N LYS A 179 0.02 3.20 -2.28
CA LYS A 179 -0.50 1.84 -2.06
C LYS A 179 -1.88 1.82 -1.41
N GLY A 180 -2.82 2.64 -1.92
CA GLY A 180 -4.17 2.75 -1.37
C GLY A 180 -4.97 1.44 -1.34
N GLY A 181 -4.83 0.60 -2.37
CA GLY A 181 -5.43 -0.74 -2.40
C GLY A 181 -4.85 -1.68 -1.35
N VAL A 182 -3.55 -1.55 -1.03
CA VAL A 182 -2.95 -2.32 0.08
C VAL A 182 -3.56 -1.89 1.41
N ALA A 183 -3.76 -0.59 1.62
CA ALA A 183 -4.45 -0.09 2.81
C ALA A 183 -5.88 -0.63 2.91
N MET A 184 -6.61 -0.71 1.79
CA MET A 184 -7.95 -1.33 1.75
C MET A 184 -7.93 -2.82 2.13
N ILE A 185 -6.95 -3.58 1.62
CA ILE A 185 -6.77 -4.99 2.01
C ILE A 185 -6.43 -5.10 3.50
N ALA A 186 -5.53 -4.25 4.01
CA ALA A 186 -5.15 -4.27 5.43
C ALA A 186 -6.36 -4.00 6.33
N ALA A 187 -7.19 -3.02 5.99
CA ALA A 187 -8.43 -2.74 6.70
C ALA A 187 -9.39 -3.94 6.67
N LEU A 188 -9.55 -4.57 5.50
CA LEU A 188 -10.36 -5.79 5.37
C LEU A 188 -9.82 -6.91 6.26
N LYS A 189 -8.51 -7.17 6.25
CA LYS A 189 -7.84 -8.19 7.05
C LYS A 189 -8.12 -8.02 8.54
N ILE A 190 -8.04 -6.78 9.02
CA ILE A 190 -8.27 -6.45 10.43
C ILE A 190 -9.74 -6.66 10.80
N VAL A 191 -10.68 -6.15 9.99
CA VAL A 191 -12.12 -6.37 10.23
C VAL A 191 -12.46 -7.86 10.17
N PHE A 192 -11.88 -8.59 9.23
CA PHE A 192 -12.10 -10.02 9.06
C PHE A 192 -11.59 -10.83 10.25
N ILE A 193 -10.36 -10.60 10.72
CA ILE A 193 -9.82 -11.38 11.84
C ILE A 193 -10.55 -11.07 13.15
N TYR A 194 -11.00 -9.83 13.35
CA TYR A 194 -11.87 -9.49 14.49
C TYR A 194 -13.20 -10.25 14.43
N ALA A 195 -13.81 -10.34 13.26
CA ALA A 195 -15.04 -11.11 13.07
C ALA A 195 -14.83 -12.61 13.32
N VAL A 196 -13.72 -13.19 12.83
CA VAL A 196 -13.38 -14.61 13.02
C VAL A 196 -13.10 -14.94 14.48
N LEU A 197 -12.41 -14.05 15.20
CA LEU A 197 -12.06 -14.24 16.61
C LEU A 197 -13.18 -13.82 17.57
N GLY A 198 -14.31 -13.30 17.07
CA GLY A 198 -15.40 -12.79 17.90
C GLY A 198 -15.01 -11.59 18.76
N LEU A 199 -14.02 -10.81 18.33
CA LEU A 199 -13.54 -9.62 19.04
C LEU A 199 -14.43 -8.42 18.73
N GLU A 200 -14.65 -7.57 19.74
CA GLU A 200 -15.43 -6.35 19.57
C GLU A 200 -14.67 -5.32 18.72
N PHE A 201 -15.35 -4.76 17.72
CA PHE A 201 -14.81 -3.72 16.85
C PHE A 201 -15.21 -2.33 17.38
N THR A 202 -14.49 -1.86 18.40
CA THR A 202 -14.78 -0.58 19.06
C THR A 202 -14.35 0.62 18.20
N PRO A 203 -14.81 1.86 18.50
CA PRO A 203 -14.32 3.06 17.82
C PRO A 203 -12.81 3.27 17.92
N GLU A 204 -12.18 2.82 19.01
CA GLU A 204 -10.73 2.84 19.18
C GLU A 204 -10.05 1.88 18.21
N VAL A 205 -10.57 0.65 18.10
CA VAL A 205 -10.11 -0.34 17.12
C VAL A 205 -10.30 0.18 15.69
N PHE A 206 -11.40 0.88 15.40
CA PHE A 206 -11.62 1.51 14.10
C PHE A 206 -10.52 2.53 13.78
N PHE A 207 -10.17 3.41 14.73
CA PHE A 207 -9.13 4.41 14.53
C PHE A 207 -7.75 3.78 14.34
N ILE A 208 -7.35 2.83 15.19
CA ILE A 208 -6.06 2.14 15.06
C ILE A 208 -6.00 1.32 13.77
N THR A 209 -7.13 0.76 13.32
CA THR A 209 -7.23 0.06 12.02
C THR A 209 -6.86 0.97 10.86
N ILE A 210 -7.34 2.22 10.85
CA ILE A 210 -6.97 3.19 9.80
C ILE A 210 -5.45 3.43 9.82
N VAL A 211 -4.88 3.68 10.99
CA VAL A 211 -3.44 3.95 11.15
C VAL A 211 -2.61 2.75 10.68
N ILE A 212 -2.92 1.55 11.18
CA ILE A 212 -2.22 0.31 10.80
C ILE A 212 -2.38 0.04 9.30
N SER A 213 -3.54 0.29 8.71
CA SER A 213 -3.77 0.07 7.29
C SER A 213 -2.90 0.97 6.42
N VAL A 214 -2.77 2.25 6.76
CA VAL A 214 -1.91 3.20 6.06
C VAL A 214 -0.43 2.83 6.22
N LEU A 215 -0.01 2.49 7.45
CA LEU A 215 1.37 2.07 7.70
C LEU A 215 1.72 0.77 6.98
N SER A 216 0.80 -0.20 6.97
CA SER A 216 0.95 -1.46 6.24
C SER A 216 1.18 -1.20 4.74
N ALA A 217 0.43 -0.27 4.14
CA ALA A 217 0.62 0.11 2.74
C ALA A 217 2.02 0.64 2.45
N ILE A 218 2.61 1.42 3.37
CA ILE A 218 3.99 1.92 3.25
C ILE A 218 5.00 0.78 3.35
N ILE A 219 4.82 -0.14 4.30
CA ILE A 219 5.70 -1.31 4.49
C ILE A 219 5.73 -2.18 3.24
N VAL A 220 4.54 -2.53 2.73
CA VAL A 220 4.40 -3.42 1.56
C VAL A 220 4.95 -2.76 0.29
N GLY A 221 4.79 -1.44 0.16
CA GLY A 221 5.28 -0.70 -1.00
C GLY A 221 6.80 -0.57 -1.06
N GLY A 222 7.49 -0.57 0.09
CA GLY A 222 8.93 -0.35 0.18
C GLY A 222 9.80 -1.60 0.10
N VAL A 223 9.21 -2.79 0.25
CA VAL A 223 9.96 -4.05 0.43
C VAL A 223 9.34 -5.16 -0.43
N PRO A 224 9.99 -5.62 -1.52
CA PRO A 224 10.40 -7.02 -1.63
C PRO A 224 9.71 -8.11 -0.79
N GLY A 225 8.59 -8.70 -1.24
CA GLY A 225 7.86 -9.71 -0.45
C GLY A 225 7.13 -9.13 0.77
N GLY A 226 6.91 -7.81 0.76
CA GLY A 226 6.37 -7.03 1.86
C GLY A 226 4.94 -7.37 2.24
N ALA A 227 4.20 -8.11 1.40
CA ALA A 227 2.89 -8.66 1.77
C ALA A 227 2.98 -9.42 3.10
N PHE A 228 3.87 -10.43 3.18
CA PHE A 228 4.08 -11.25 4.38
C PHE A 228 4.51 -10.43 5.60
N LEU A 229 5.37 -9.43 5.40
CA LEU A 229 5.75 -8.48 6.45
C LEU A 229 4.56 -7.63 6.91
N GLY A 230 3.68 -7.25 5.99
CA GLY A 230 2.43 -6.57 6.27
C GLY A 230 1.47 -7.41 7.11
N GLU A 231 1.39 -8.73 6.87
CA GLU A 231 0.61 -9.63 7.72
C GLU A 231 1.17 -9.73 9.14
N ILE A 232 2.50 -9.92 9.27
CA ILE A 232 3.17 -9.90 10.58
C ILE A 232 2.89 -8.58 11.28
N PHE A 233 3.03 -7.46 10.57
CA PHE A 233 2.81 -6.13 11.11
C PHE A 233 1.40 -5.94 11.67
N ILE A 234 0.37 -6.37 10.94
CA ILE A 234 -1.02 -6.30 11.40
C ILE A 234 -1.21 -7.12 12.68
N VAL A 235 -0.73 -8.37 12.68
CA VAL A 235 -0.91 -9.30 13.80
C VAL A 235 -0.22 -8.80 15.06
N THR A 236 1.04 -8.36 14.96
CA THR A 236 1.80 -7.91 16.13
C THR A 236 1.34 -6.54 16.62
N SER A 237 0.94 -5.62 15.72
CA SER A 237 0.41 -4.31 16.11
C SER A 237 -0.92 -4.38 16.85
N LEU A 238 -1.70 -5.45 16.63
CA LEU A 238 -2.98 -5.66 17.31
C LEU A 238 -2.89 -6.67 18.46
N GLY A 239 -1.68 -7.17 18.77
CA GLY A 239 -1.48 -8.19 19.80
C GLY A 239 -2.19 -9.52 19.51
N LEU A 240 -2.43 -9.82 18.23
CA LEU A 240 -3.14 -11.03 17.81
C LEU A 240 -2.20 -12.25 17.80
N PRO A 241 -2.75 -13.47 17.94
CA PRO A 241 -1.97 -14.70 17.83
C PRO A 241 -1.30 -14.84 16.45
N ILE A 242 -0.05 -15.32 16.43
CA ILE A 242 0.73 -15.54 15.19
C ILE A 242 0.05 -16.55 14.24
N GLU A 243 -0.77 -17.44 14.80
CA GLU A 243 -1.59 -18.41 14.11
C GLU A 243 -2.62 -17.75 13.17
N CYS A 244 -2.87 -16.44 13.33
CA CYS A 244 -3.72 -15.65 12.43
C CYS A 244 -3.02 -15.28 11.12
N ILE A 245 -1.68 -15.29 11.04
CA ILE A 245 -0.97 -14.84 9.84
C ILE A 245 -1.42 -15.60 8.60
N PRO A 246 -1.48 -16.94 8.59
CA PRO A 246 -1.74 -17.64 7.35
C PRO A 246 -3.16 -17.42 6.81
N ILE A 247 -4.17 -17.27 7.70
CA ILE A 247 -5.54 -16.93 7.29
C ILE A 247 -5.59 -15.50 6.69
N LEU A 248 -4.71 -14.59 7.13
CA LEU A 248 -4.55 -13.27 6.50
C LEU A 248 -3.82 -13.33 5.15
N VAL A 249 -2.84 -14.22 5.00
CA VAL A 249 -2.19 -14.48 3.70
C VAL A 249 -3.22 -15.00 2.70
N VAL A 250 -4.13 -15.85 3.16
CA VAL A 250 -5.23 -16.41 2.35
C VAL A 250 -6.10 -15.33 1.73
N ILE A 251 -6.67 -14.48 2.59
CA ILE A 251 -7.54 -13.40 2.13
C ILE A 251 -6.76 -12.37 1.30
N GLY A 252 -5.49 -12.13 1.65
CA GLY A 252 -4.59 -11.27 0.89
C GLY A 252 -4.42 -11.72 -0.55
N ALA A 253 -4.11 -13.00 -0.77
CA ALA A 253 -3.90 -13.54 -2.12
C ALA A 253 -5.12 -13.40 -3.03
N ILE A 254 -6.33 -13.59 -2.49
CA ILE A 254 -7.58 -13.48 -3.26
C ILE A 254 -7.93 -12.01 -3.60
N THR A 255 -7.59 -11.10 -2.69
CA THR A 255 -7.93 -9.67 -2.81
C THR A 255 -6.85 -8.84 -3.51
N ASP A 256 -5.68 -9.43 -3.77
CA ASP A 256 -4.49 -8.75 -4.28
C ASP A 256 -4.69 -8.14 -5.68
N ALA A 257 -5.31 -8.88 -6.61
CA ALA A 257 -5.58 -8.41 -7.96
C ALA A 257 -6.39 -7.09 -7.98
N PRO A 258 -7.60 -7.02 -7.37
CA PRO A 258 -8.38 -5.78 -7.33
C PRO A 258 -7.67 -4.64 -6.57
N ALA A 259 -6.91 -4.93 -5.50
CA ALA A 259 -6.15 -3.90 -4.80
C ALA A 259 -5.00 -3.34 -5.63
N THR A 260 -4.29 -4.20 -6.35
CA THR A 260 -3.22 -3.80 -7.25
C THR A 260 -3.76 -2.92 -8.37
N MET A 261 -4.92 -3.26 -8.92
CA MET A 261 -5.62 -2.40 -9.87
C MET A 261 -5.87 -1.00 -9.29
N ILE A 262 -6.39 -0.89 -8.06
CA ILE A 262 -6.60 0.38 -7.38
C ILE A 262 -5.29 1.17 -7.20
N ASN A 263 -4.20 0.53 -6.83
CA ASN A 263 -2.90 1.20 -6.71
C ASN A 263 -2.50 1.85 -8.05
N VAL A 264 -2.53 1.07 -9.13
CA VAL A 264 -2.12 1.50 -10.47
C VAL A 264 -2.97 2.67 -10.97
N ILE A 265 -4.29 2.59 -10.84
CA ILE A 265 -5.19 3.64 -11.33
C ILE A 265 -5.19 4.88 -10.44
N ASN A 266 -4.91 4.73 -9.13
CA ASN A 266 -4.68 5.87 -8.26
C ASN A 266 -3.40 6.64 -8.64
N ASP A 267 -2.40 6.01 -9.24
CA ASP A 267 -1.21 6.70 -9.73
C ASP A 267 -1.57 7.68 -10.86
N LEU A 268 -2.47 7.28 -11.77
CA LEU A 268 -2.99 8.15 -12.83
C LEU A 268 -3.73 9.36 -12.26
N ASN A 269 -4.61 9.10 -11.28
CA ASN A 269 -5.35 10.16 -10.58
C ASN A 269 -4.40 11.14 -9.88
N ALA A 270 -3.41 10.62 -9.15
CA ALA A 270 -2.41 11.42 -8.46
C ALA A 270 -1.56 12.26 -9.44
N ALA A 271 -1.15 11.68 -10.57
CA ALA A 271 -0.41 12.40 -11.60
C ALA A 271 -1.20 13.59 -12.19
N GLN A 272 -2.51 13.43 -12.44
CA GLN A 272 -3.37 14.55 -12.86
C GLN A 272 -3.45 15.66 -11.81
N ILE A 273 -3.55 15.29 -10.53
CA ILE A 273 -3.58 16.24 -9.42
C ILE A 273 -2.26 17.00 -9.33
N VAL A 274 -1.12 16.31 -9.41
CA VAL A 274 0.22 16.92 -9.43
C VAL A 274 0.34 17.88 -10.61
N GLU A 275 -0.10 17.47 -11.81
CA GLU A 275 -0.11 18.34 -12.98
C GLU A 275 -0.91 19.62 -12.76
N ARG A 276 -2.10 19.53 -12.16
CA ARG A 276 -2.90 20.71 -11.83
C ARG A 276 -2.15 21.70 -10.96
N PHE A 277 -1.50 21.21 -9.90
CA PHE A 277 -0.75 22.05 -8.97
C PHE A 277 0.49 22.66 -9.64
N MET A 278 1.22 21.88 -10.44
CA MET A 278 2.37 22.34 -11.23
C MET A 278 1.99 23.42 -12.25
N ASN A 279 0.84 23.28 -12.93
CA ASN A 279 0.36 24.25 -13.91
C ASN A 279 -0.19 25.52 -13.27
N LYS A 280 -0.84 25.44 -12.10
CA LYS A 280 -1.23 26.62 -11.31
C LYS A 280 -0.01 27.42 -10.83
N GLY A 281 1.06 26.74 -10.39
CA GLY A 281 2.30 27.39 -9.98
C GLY A 281 3.01 28.16 -11.11
N LYS A 282 2.89 27.69 -12.36
CA LYS A 282 3.37 28.42 -13.54
C LYS A 282 2.54 29.68 -13.81
N LYS A 283 1.20 29.63 -13.75
CA LYS A 283 0.35 30.82 -13.92
C LYS A 283 0.65 31.92 -12.90
N ILE A 284 0.81 31.55 -11.62
CA ILE A 284 1.12 32.50 -10.54
C ILE A 284 2.50 33.15 -10.73
N LYS A 285 3.52 32.39 -11.16
CA LYS A 285 4.86 32.94 -11.46
C LYS A 285 4.89 33.83 -12.71
N THR A 286 4.02 33.57 -13.69
CA THR A 286 3.90 34.42 -14.87
C THR A 286 3.22 35.73 -14.51
N GLU A 287 2.11 35.70 -13.77
CA GLU A 287 1.39 36.89 -13.30
C GLU A 287 2.25 37.76 -12.36
N SER A 288 3.07 37.16 -11.48
CA SER A 288 3.98 37.94 -10.62
C SER A 288 5.09 38.63 -11.41
N LYS A 289 5.67 37.97 -12.43
CA LYS A 289 6.68 38.60 -13.30
C LYS A 289 6.10 39.72 -14.17
N THR A 290 4.86 39.59 -14.63
CA THR A 290 4.20 40.65 -15.41
C THR A 290 3.94 41.89 -14.54
N ASN A 291 3.54 41.70 -13.28
CA ASN A 291 3.32 42.83 -12.35
C ASN A 291 4.62 43.53 -11.92
N PHE A 292 5.76 42.82 -11.85
CA PHE A 292 7.06 43.43 -11.55
C PHE A 292 7.74 44.10 -12.76
N GLN A 293 7.29 43.84 -13.99
CA GLN A 293 7.78 44.54 -15.19
C GLN A 293 6.92 45.76 -15.57
N GLN A 294 5.80 45.98 -14.87
CA GLN A 294 4.90 47.11 -15.05
C GLN A 294 4.95 48.12 -13.90
N ALA A 295 5.83 47.91 -12.92
CA ALA A 295 6.14 48.85 -11.83
C ALA A 295 7.57 49.36 -11.98
#